data_AF-A0A9X2K4T0-F1
#
_entry.id   AF-A0A9X2K4T0-F1
#
_cell.length_a   1.000
_cell.length_b   1.000
_cell.length_c   1.000
_cell.angle_alpha   90.00
_cell.angle_beta   90.00
_cell.angle_gamma   90.00
#
_symmetry.space_group_name_H-M   'P 1'
#
loop_
_entity.id
_entity.type
_entity.pdbx_description
1 polymer ?
#
loop_
_entity_poly.entity_id
_entity_poly.type
_entity_poly.pdbx_seq_one_letter_code
_entity_poly.pdbx_strand_id
1 'polypeptide(L)'
;MADDLDDDKALVPFDEFGNLLRAAWTPEGEIVWRAPEPFTARLQLGQFARGRAAGYVVWLDDESRMFPMSMTEFVETVRTVGVEPGGHVEAEWIAHRRGGAYGIQLYMSRRERRQVRRGHD
;
A
#
# COMPACT_ATOMS: atom_id res chain seq x y z
N MET A 1 -7.58 -32.67 -8.53
CA MET A 1 -6.90 -31.61 -7.75
C MET A 1 -7.10 -30.35 -8.54
N ALA A 2 -8.18 -29.63 -8.24
CA ALA A 2 -8.76 -28.61 -9.11
C ALA A 2 -8.51 -27.22 -8.50
N ASP A 3 -8.27 -26.29 -9.42
CA ASP A 3 -8.11 -24.84 -9.27
C ASP A 3 -8.70 -24.21 -8.01
N ASP A 4 -7.80 -23.70 -7.15
CA ASP A 4 -8.09 -22.65 -6.16
C ASP A 4 -7.32 -21.36 -6.55
N LEU A 5 -7.21 -21.09 -7.86
CA LEU A 5 -6.75 -19.80 -8.40
C LEU A 5 -7.91 -18.80 -8.45
N ASP A 6 -8.63 -18.67 -7.35
CA ASP A 6 -9.65 -17.64 -7.15
C ASP A 6 -9.01 -16.42 -6.46
N ASP A 7 -7.90 -15.94 -7.06
CA ASP A 7 -7.23 -14.71 -6.66
C ASP A 7 -7.54 -13.72 -7.79
N ASP A 8 -8.76 -13.19 -7.76
CA ASP A 8 -9.19 -12.03 -8.55
C ASP A 8 -8.33 -10.84 -8.07
N LYS A 9 -7.05 -10.87 -8.43
CA LYS A 9 -6.04 -9.87 -8.12
C LYS A 9 -6.38 -8.66 -8.96
N ALA A 10 -7.36 -7.88 -8.49
CA ALA A 10 -7.76 -6.64 -9.11
C ALA A 10 -6.49 -5.81 -9.37
N LEU A 11 -6.22 -5.56 -10.65
CA LEU A 11 -5.06 -4.81 -11.08
C LEU A 11 -5.04 -3.45 -10.38
N VAL A 12 -3.83 -2.96 -10.12
CA VAL A 12 -3.60 -1.66 -9.49
C VAL A 12 -2.97 -0.70 -10.51
N PRO A 13 -3.38 0.57 -10.53
CA PRO A 13 -2.91 1.54 -11.51
C PRO A 13 -1.61 2.21 -11.04
N PHE A 14 -0.59 2.14 -11.87
CA PHE A 14 0.62 2.96 -11.74
C PHE A 14 0.68 3.98 -12.87
N ASP A 15 1.43 5.06 -12.69
CA ASP A 15 1.87 5.87 -13.82
C ASP A 15 3.15 5.31 -14.46
N GLU A 16 3.63 5.99 -15.50
CA GLU A 16 4.87 5.63 -16.20
C GLU A 16 6.12 5.76 -15.33
N PHE A 17 6.08 6.58 -14.27
CA PHE A 17 7.19 6.79 -13.32
C PHE A 17 7.18 5.78 -12.17
N GLY A 18 6.18 4.90 -12.11
CA GLY A 18 6.05 3.90 -11.06
C GLY A 18 5.39 4.41 -9.78
N ASN A 19 4.74 5.58 -9.80
CA ASN A 19 3.88 6.02 -8.71
C ASN A 19 2.61 5.19 -8.69
N LEU A 20 2.18 4.75 -7.52
CA LEU A 20 0.87 4.12 -7.36
C LEU A 20 -0.21 5.20 -7.35
N LEU A 21 -1.13 5.14 -8.31
CA LEU A 21 -2.19 6.12 -8.45
C LEU A 21 -3.34 5.84 -7.48
N ARG A 22 -3.73 6.83 -6.67
CA ARG A 22 -4.84 6.70 -5.71
C ARG A 22 -6.19 6.47 -6.38
N ALA A 23 -6.39 7.05 -7.55
CA ALA A 23 -7.53 6.82 -8.44
C ALA A 23 -6.99 6.39 -9.81
N ALA A 24 -7.77 5.66 -10.60
CA ALA A 24 -7.38 5.25 -11.95
C ALA A 24 -7.45 6.43 -12.93
N TRP A 25 -6.69 7.48 -12.64
CA TRP A 25 -6.60 8.72 -13.39
C TRP A 25 -5.26 9.38 -13.09
N THR A 26 -4.62 9.91 -14.13
CA THR A 26 -3.42 10.74 -14.03
C THR A 26 -3.59 11.94 -14.97
N PRO A 27 -3.18 13.16 -14.59
CA PRO A 27 -3.19 14.31 -15.49
C PRO A 27 -2.12 14.20 -16.59
N GLU A 28 -1.06 13.42 -16.33
CA GLU A 28 0.13 13.30 -17.16
C GLU A 28 0.42 11.82 -17.44
N GLY A 29 0.79 11.49 -18.68
CA GLY A 29 1.25 10.16 -19.05
C GLY A 29 0.15 9.09 -19.17
N GLU A 30 0.59 7.83 -19.11
CA GLU A 30 -0.25 6.64 -19.27
C GLU A 30 -0.48 5.90 -17.94
N ILE A 31 -1.62 5.22 -17.82
CA ILE A 31 -1.90 4.33 -16.69
C ILE A 31 -1.42 2.92 -17.03
N VAL A 32 -0.43 2.44 -16.27
CA VAL A 32 0.11 1.10 -16.35
C VAL A 32 -0.55 0.24 -15.28
N TRP A 33 -1.43 -0.67 -15.70
CA TRP A 33 -2.08 -1.61 -14.78
C TRP A 33 -1.17 -2.80 -14.49
N ARG A 34 -0.92 -3.06 -13.20
CA ARG A 34 -0.03 -4.14 -12.74
C ARG A 34 -0.75 -5.04 -11.74
N ALA A 35 -0.35 -6.31 -11.70
CA ALA A 35 -0.79 -7.20 -10.63
C ALA A 35 -0.20 -6.70 -9.29
N PRO A 36 -0.96 -6.76 -8.18
CA PRO A 36 -0.41 -6.50 -6.87
C PRO A 36 0.58 -7.62 -6.49
N GLU A 37 1.84 -7.23 -6.36
CA GLU A 37 2.94 -8.06 -5.90
C GLU A 37 3.53 -7.45 -4.62
N PRO A 38 3.85 -8.28 -3.60
CA PRO A 38 4.58 -7.81 -2.44
C PRO A 38 5.95 -7.25 -2.83
N PHE A 39 6.38 -6.20 -2.14
CA PHE A 39 7.69 -5.60 -2.33
C PHE A 39 8.27 -5.12 -1.01
N THR A 40 9.58 -5.30 -0.82
CA THR A 40 10.30 -4.75 0.33
C THR A 40 10.80 -3.36 -0.03
N ALA A 41 10.45 -2.37 0.80
CA ALA A 41 10.95 -1.00 0.63
C ALA A 41 11.05 -0.28 1.97
N ARG A 42 12.03 0.61 2.06
CA ARG A 42 12.08 1.64 3.09
C ARG A 42 11.38 2.88 2.55
N LEU A 43 10.26 3.23 3.17
CA LEU A 43 9.44 4.35 2.73
C LEU A 43 9.48 5.48 3.76
N GLN A 44 9.62 6.71 3.28
CA GLN A 44 9.51 7.93 4.05
C GLN A 44 8.07 8.45 4.02
N LEU A 45 7.55 8.84 5.18
CA LEU A 45 6.29 9.54 5.29
C LEU A 45 6.44 10.93 4.65
N GLY A 46 5.88 11.10 3.46
CA GLY A 46 5.89 12.35 2.73
C GLY A 46 4.76 13.27 3.20
N GLN A 47 3.72 13.39 2.39
CA GLN A 47 2.65 14.35 2.62
C GLN A 47 1.38 13.70 3.19
N PHE A 48 0.65 14.46 3.99
CA PHE A 48 -0.76 14.20 4.25
C PHE A 48 -1.60 14.88 3.17
N ALA A 49 -2.55 14.14 2.60
CA ALA A 49 -3.47 14.64 1.60
C ALA A 49 -4.91 14.26 1.94
N ARG A 50 -5.85 15.04 1.41
CA ARG A 50 -7.28 14.81 1.63
C ARG A 50 -7.98 14.54 0.31
N GLY A 51 -8.52 13.34 0.17
CA GLY A 51 -9.44 13.02 -0.92
C GLY A 51 -10.85 13.53 -0.62
N ARG A 52 -11.75 13.41 -1.59
CA ARG A 52 -13.16 13.84 -1.47
C ARG A 52 -13.89 13.18 -0.29
N ALA A 53 -13.56 11.92 0.02
CA ALA A 53 -14.25 11.12 1.04
C ALA A 53 -13.41 10.82 2.30
N ALA A 54 -12.08 10.84 2.20
CA ALA A 54 -11.20 10.48 3.33
C ALA A 54 -9.79 11.07 3.18
N GLY A 55 -9.12 11.29 4.31
CA GLY A 55 -7.69 11.58 4.36
C GLY A 55 -6.84 10.37 4.02
N TYR A 56 -5.63 10.60 3.55
CA TYR A 56 -4.62 9.59 3.27
C TYR A 56 -3.23 10.20 3.45
N VAL A 57 -2.23 9.35 3.64
CA VAL A 57 -0.82 9.75 3.61
C VAL A 57 -0.20 9.26 2.32
N VAL A 58 0.88 9.92 1.89
CA VAL A 58 1.70 9.49 0.76
C VAL A 58 3.07 9.10 1.31
N TRP A 59 3.43 7.85 1.04
CA TRP A 59 4.76 7.34 1.28
C TRP A 59 5.64 7.56 0.06
N LEU A 60 6.92 7.82 0.29
CA LEU A 60 7.93 8.03 -0.74
C LEU A 60 9.04 7.00 -0.60
N ASP A 61 9.51 6.41 -1.69
CA ASP A 61 10.74 5.62 -1.65
C ASP A 61 11.98 6.48 -1.96
N ASP A 62 13.15 5.84 -2.05
CA ASP A 62 14.43 6.51 -2.33
C ASP A 62 14.46 7.20 -3.71
N GLU A 63 13.60 6.79 -4.64
CA GLU A 63 13.43 7.41 -5.97
C GLU A 63 12.32 8.46 -5.99
N SER A 64 11.77 8.81 -4.83
CA SER A 64 10.61 9.70 -4.66
C SER A 64 9.33 9.21 -5.33
N ARG A 65 9.20 7.90 -5.59
CA ARG A 65 7.95 7.31 -6.07
C ARG A 65 6.91 7.32 -4.97
N MET A 66 5.68 7.64 -5.35
CA MET A 66 4.56 7.85 -4.42
C MET A 66 3.73 6.59 -4.20
N PHE A 67 3.46 6.29 -2.94
CA PHE A 67 2.61 5.18 -2.51
C PHE A 67 1.55 5.67 -1.52
N PRO A 68 0.32 5.97 -1.98
CA PRO A 68 -0.74 6.44 -1.11
C PRO A 68 -1.20 5.33 -0.16
N MET A 69 -1.52 5.70 1.07
CA MET A 69 -2.02 4.81 2.11
C MET A 69 -3.18 5.47 2.86
N SER A 70 -4.26 4.73 3.06
CA SER A 70 -5.40 5.26 3.81
C SER A 70 -5.04 5.49 5.28
N MET A 71 -5.72 6.41 5.97
CA MET A 71 -5.47 6.65 7.39
C MET A 71 -5.69 5.41 8.27
N THR A 72 -6.60 4.51 7.88
CA THR A 72 -6.83 3.25 8.60
C THR A 72 -5.60 2.34 8.52
N GLU A 73 -5.08 2.12 7.31
CA GLU A 73 -3.85 1.34 7.09
C GLU A 73 -2.63 2.00 7.74
N PHE A 74 -2.58 3.34 7.76
CA PHE A 74 -1.51 4.08 8.41
C PHE A 74 -1.47 3.84 9.92
N VAL A 75 -2.62 3.91 10.60
CA VAL A 75 -2.70 3.62 12.04
C VAL A 75 -2.30 2.17 12.33
N GLU A 76 -2.70 1.23 11.48
CA GLU A 76 -2.28 -0.18 11.59
C GLU A 76 -0.78 -0.35 11.41
N THR A 77 -0.20 0.34 10.43
CA THR A 77 1.25 0.34 10.17
C THR A 77 2.03 0.85 11.38
N VAL A 78 1.65 2.02 11.91
CA VAL A 78 2.28 2.63 13.11
C VAL A 78 2.21 1.68 14.31
N ARG A 79 1.09 0.97 14.49
CA ARG A 79 0.90 0.03 15.61
C ARG A 79 1.70 -1.27 15.45
N THR A 80 1.94 -1.69 14.22
CA THR A 80 2.53 -3.00 13.92
C THR A 80 4.05 -2.94 13.87
N VAL A 81 4.59 -2.02 13.07
CA VAL A 81 6.03 -1.93 12.79
C VAL A 81 6.67 -0.66 13.36
N GLY A 82 5.86 0.30 13.81
CA GLY A 82 6.34 1.60 14.27
C GLY A 82 6.72 2.52 13.12
N VAL A 83 7.14 3.74 13.45
CA VAL A 83 7.73 4.70 12.50
C VAL A 83 9.05 5.18 13.10
N GLU A 84 10.12 5.04 12.35
CA GLU A 84 11.46 5.46 12.74
C GLU A 84 11.56 6.99 12.84
N PRO A 85 12.54 7.52 13.61
CA PRO A 85 12.90 8.93 13.55
C PRO A 85 13.10 9.41 12.11
N GLY A 86 12.55 10.59 11.78
CA GLY A 86 12.56 11.11 10.42
C GLY A 86 11.43 10.56 9.52
N GLY A 87 10.52 9.75 10.07
CA GLY A 87 9.29 9.33 9.39
C GLY A 87 9.45 8.12 8.49
N HIS A 88 10.42 7.23 8.73
CA HIS A 88 10.68 6.09 7.85
C HIS A 88 10.06 4.80 8.36
N VAL A 89 9.71 3.90 7.44
CA VAL A 89 9.29 2.54 7.74
C VAL A 89 9.89 1.60 6.70
N GLU A 90 10.68 0.63 7.15
CA GLU A 90 11.12 -0.49 6.33
C GLU A 90 10.23 -1.71 6.59
N ALA A 91 9.53 -2.16 5.55
CA ALA A 91 8.62 -3.30 5.64
C ALA A 91 8.42 -3.96 4.27
N GLU A 92 7.70 -5.08 4.29
CA GLU A 92 7.10 -5.64 3.09
C GLU A 92 5.71 -5.02 2.88
N TRP A 93 5.46 -4.50 1.69
CA TRP A 93 4.27 -3.76 1.30
C TRP A 93 3.54 -4.48 0.19
N ILE A 94 2.24 -4.25 0.07
CA ILE A 94 1.46 -4.69 -1.10
C ILE A 94 0.46 -3.63 -1.52
N ALA A 95 0.37 -3.38 -2.83
CA ALA A 95 -0.67 -2.54 -3.39
C ALA A 95 -2.03 -3.24 -3.35
N HIS A 96 -3.10 -2.48 -3.17
CA HIS A 96 -4.46 -3.02 -3.12
C HIS A 96 -5.49 -2.00 -3.58
N ARG A 97 -6.69 -2.49 -3.91
CA ARG A 97 -7.89 -1.69 -4.12
C ARG A 97 -8.80 -1.81 -2.90
N ARG A 98 -9.34 -0.69 -2.41
CA ARG A 98 -10.38 -0.68 -1.37
C ARG A 98 -11.48 0.29 -1.77
N GLY A 99 -12.62 -0.25 -2.16
CA GLY A 99 -13.71 0.53 -2.76
C GLY A 99 -13.28 1.19 -4.07
N GLY A 100 -13.45 2.50 -4.16
CA GLY A 100 -13.15 3.29 -5.36
C GLY A 100 -11.70 3.76 -5.49
N ALA A 101 -10.79 3.31 -4.63
CA ALA A 101 -9.45 3.90 -4.59
C ALA A 101 -8.35 2.90 -4.18
N TYR A 102 -7.13 3.18 -4.59
CA TYR A 102 -5.97 2.29 -4.49
C TYR A 102 -4.94 2.79 -3.48
N GLY A 103 -4.14 1.90 -2.93
CA GLY A 103 -3.08 2.28 -1.98
C GLY A 103 -2.22 1.08 -1.60
N ILE A 104 -1.28 1.31 -0.70
CA ILE A 104 -0.47 0.26 -0.07
C ILE A 104 -0.94 -0.05 1.35
N GLN A 105 -0.65 -1.26 1.78
CA GLN A 105 -0.77 -1.75 3.16
C GLN A 105 0.44 -2.62 3.49
N LEU A 106 0.64 -2.92 4.77
CA LEU A 106 1.62 -3.91 5.19
C LEU A 106 1.26 -5.28 4.60
N TYR A 107 2.23 -5.91 3.95
CA TYR A 107 2.11 -7.30 3.57
C TYR A 107 2.58 -8.17 4.72
N MET A 108 1.64 -8.81 5.40
CA MET A 108 1.95 -9.92 6.30
C MET A 108 1.75 -11.22 5.56
N SER A 109 2.77 -12.08 5.54
CA SER A 109 2.64 -13.44 5.02
C SER A 109 1.53 -14.20 5.77
N ARG A 110 0.95 -15.24 5.14
CA ARG A 110 -0.09 -16.08 5.76
C ARG A 110 0.35 -16.66 7.12
N ARG A 111 1.66 -16.85 7.33
CA ARG A 111 2.25 -17.37 8.57
C ARG A 111 2.19 -16.33 9.70
N GLU A 112 2.50 -15.09 9.40
CA GLU A 112 2.52 -13.99 10.37
C GLU A 112 1.10 -13.58 10.79
N ARG A 113 0.15 -13.55 9.84
CA ARG A 113 -1.28 -13.30 10.13
C ARG A 113 -1.87 -14.26 11.16
N ARG A 114 -1.38 -15.51 11.23
CA ARG A 114 -1.83 -16.52 12.19
C ARG A 114 -1.24 -16.33 13.60
N GLN A 115 -0.07 -15.71 13.72
CA GLN A 115 0.57 -15.43 15.00
C GLN A 115 0.00 -14.17 15.65
N VAL A 116 -0.26 -13.11 14.88
CA VAL A 116 -0.88 -11.87 15.39
C VAL A 116 -2.27 -12.14 16.00
N ARG A 117 -3.06 -13.06 15.42
CA ARG A 117 -4.38 -13.45 15.97
C ARG A 117 -4.33 -14.26 17.27
N ARG A 118 -3.17 -14.81 17.66
CA ARG A 118 -3.00 -15.62 18.88
C ARG A 118 -2.36 -14.86 20.04
N GLY A 119 -1.84 -13.65 19.82
CA GLY A 119 -1.25 -12.81 20.85
C GLY A 119 -2.20 -11.75 21.43
N HIS A 120 -3.50 -11.90 21.19
CA HIS A 120 -4.55 -10.96 21.63
C HIS A 120 -5.62 -11.68 22.46
N ASP A 121 -5.19 -12.63 23.29
CA ASP A 121 -5.94 -13.22 24.41
C ASP A 121 -5.22 -12.88 25.73
#